data_AF-A0A4Q3FG06-F1
#
_entry.id   AF-A0A4Q3FG06-F1
#
_cell.length_a   1.000
_cell.length_b   1.000
_cell.length_c   1.000
_cell.angle_alpha   90.00
_cell.angle_beta   90.00
_cell.angle_gamma   90.00
#
_symmetry.space_group_name_H-M   'P 1'
#
loop_
_entity.id
_entity.type
_entity.pdbx_description
1 polymer ?
#
loop_
_entity_poly.entity_id
_entity_poly.type
_entity_poly.pdbx_seq_one_letter_code
_entity_poly.pdbx_strand_id
1 'polypeptide(L)'
;MDDGVGRGLNVHAALAAAGVVGLWEYRINLDLVICDEAMSRLYGIHPDEGVKGVPPSLLRRAIEEDDLPEAIGNLKRAIDTGGYYQARYRVKGNGGVHWISARAKPISINGRTVSLSGINLMVSTEASELHSKLGSTAIELLSLCRQSNDLVAIYFAEMLLEHISSLISTRTIGPVAGSA
;
A
#
# COMPACT_ATOMS: atom_id res chain seq x y z
N MET A 1 6.97 0.01 -42.18
CA MET A 1 6.55 1.29 -41.59
C MET A 1 6.14 0.97 -40.18
N ASP A 2 6.96 1.42 -39.23
CA ASP A 2 6.87 1.21 -37.80
C ASP A 2 6.26 2.51 -37.24
N ASP A 3 5.08 2.44 -36.62
CA ASP A 3 4.29 3.62 -36.25
C ASP A 3 4.38 4.01 -34.77
N GLY A 4 5.35 3.48 -34.02
CA GLY A 4 5.95 4.24 -32.90
C GLY A 4 4.99 4.75 -31.81
N VAL A 5 3.81 4.15 -31.64
CA VAL A 5 2.91 4.47 -30.52
C VAL A 5 3.38 3.69 -29.30
N GLY A 6 3.98 4.44 -28.37
CA GLY A 6 4.66 3.92 -27.19
C GLY A 6 3.89 2.83 -26.46
N ARG A 7 4.59 1.72 -26.22
CA ARG A 7 4.27 0.76 -25.15
C ARG A 7 4.43 1.48 -23.81
N GLY A 8 3.49 2.35 -23.48
CA GLY A 8 3.40 2.98 -22.17
C GLY A 8 3.20 1.88 -21.15
N LEU A 9 4.18 1.71 -20.25
CA LEU A 9 4.07 0.87 -19.08
C LEU A 9 2.82 1.31 -18.31
N ASN A 10 1.73 0.52 -18.33
CA ASN A 10 0.53 0.85 -17.57
C ASN A 10 0.85 0.64 -16.09
N VAL A 11 1.10 1.73 -15.37
CA VAL A 11 1.44 1.74 -13.94
C VAL A 11 0.48 0.87 -13.13
N HIS A 12 -0.83 0.89 -13.43
CA HIS A 12 -1.80 0.02 -12.75
C HIS A 12 -1.60 -1.47 -13.05
N ALA A 13 -1.25 -1.84 -14.28
CA ALA A 13 -0.97 -3.23 -14.64
C ALA A 13 0.31 -3.75 -13.98
N ALA A 14 1.34 -2.89 -13.86
CA ALA A 14 2.59 -3.21 -13.20
C ALA A 14 2.41 -3.34 -11.67
N LEU A 15 1.63 -2.44 -11.05
CA LEU A 15 1.24 -2.51 -9.64
C LEU A 15 0.42 -3.75 -9.31
N ALA A 16 -0.56 -4.10 -10.16
CA ALA A 16 -1.36 -5.32 -10.01
C ALA A 16 -0.50 -6.60 -10.13
N ALA A 17 0.42 -6.65 -11.09
CA ALA A 17 1.36 -7.78 -11.25
C ALA A 17 2.37 -7.90 -10.08
N ALA A 18 2.63 -6.80 -9.38
CA ALA A 18 3.47 -6.73 -8.19
C ALA A 18 2.70 -7.04 -6.88
N GLY A 19 1.40 -7.34 -6.93
CA GLY A 19 0.61 -7.53 -5.71
C GLY A 19 0.41 -6.23 -4.91
N VAL A 20 0.62 -5.07 -5.52
CA VAL A 20 0.17 -3.78 -4.98
C VAL A 20 -1.31 -3.65 -5.30
N VAL A 21 -2.14 -3.60 -4.26
CA VAL A 21 -3.60 -3.70 -4.41
C VAL A 21 -4.31 -2.40 -4.08
N GLY A 22 -3.57 -1.32 -3.82
CA GLY A 22 -4.09 0.03 -4.10
C GLY A 22 -3.53 1.15 -3.23
N LEU A 23 -3.78 2.36 -3.71
CA LEU A 23 -3.41 3.63 -3.11
C LEU A 23 -4.56 4.18 -2.27
N TRP A 24 -4.22 4.87 -1.18
CA TRP A 24 -5.21 5.55 -0.35
C TRP A 24 -4.69 6.80 0.35
N GLU A 25 -5.62 7.70 0.65
CA GLU A 25 -5.42 8.83 1.55
C GLU A 25 -6.56 8.86 2.57
N TYR A 26 -6.22 8.78 3.86
CA TYR A 26 -7.16 9.06 4.93
C TYR A 26 -7.07 10.53 5.33
N ARG A 27 -8.09 11.32 4.98
CA ARG A 27 -8.23 12.73 5.34
C ARG A 27 -8.92 12.86 6.68
N ILE A 28 -8.13 13.02 7.74
CA ILE A 28 -8.58 13.00 9.13
C ILE A 28 -9.61 14.09 9.40
N ASN A 29 -9.41 15.29 8.84
CA ASN A 29 -10.32 16.42 9.04
C ASN A 29 -11.71 16.19 8.44
N LEU A 30 -11.80 15.36 7.42
CA LEU A 30 -13.05 15.07 6.70
C LEU A 30 -13.66 13.74 7.13
N ASP A 31 -12.93 12.93 7.89
CA ASP A 31 -13.25 11.53 8.18
C ASP A 31 -13.55 10.71 6.91
N LEU A 32 -12.71 10.88 5.88
CA LEU A 32 -12.85 10.22 4.58
C LEU A 32 -11.57 9.51 4.17
N VAL A 33 -11.72 8.28 3.69
CA VAL A 33 -10.68 7.55 2.96
C VAL A 33 -10.97 7.66 1.48
N ILE A 34 -10.07 8.32 0.76
CA ILE A 34 -10.03 8.31 -0.71
C ILE A 34 -9.16 7.14 -1.12
N CYS A 35 -9.63 6.31 -2.03
CA CYS A 35 -8.87 5.16 -2.51
C CYS A 35 -9.03 4.97 -4.01
N ASP A 36 -8.03 4.34 -4.62
CA ASP A 36 -8.08 4.01 -6.05
C ASP A 36 -9.04 2.86 -6.34
N GLU A 37 -9.22 2.57 -7.63
CA GLU A 37 -10.10 1.50 -8.10
C GLU A 37 -9.70 0.12 -7.55
N ALA A 38 -8.39 -0.16 -7.48
CA ALA A 38 -7.87 -1.45 -7.03
C ALA A 38 -8.22 -1.69 -5.56
N MET A 39 -8.00 -0.69 -4.70
CA MET A 39 -8.36 -0.75 -3.30
C MET A 39 -9.88 -0.77 -3.11
N SER A 40 -10.62 0.01 -3.90
CA SER A 40 -12.09 0.00 -3.84
C SER A 40 -12.62 -1.41 -4.06
N ARG A 41 -12.18 -2.09 -5.13
CA ARG A 41 -12.57 -3.48 -5.42
C ARG A 41 -12.19 -4.45 -4.31
N LEU A 42 -10.97 -4.36 -3.77
CA LEU A 42 -10.49 -5.23 -2.68
C LEU A 42 -11.38 -5.14 -1.43
N TYR A 43 -11.85 -3.95 -1.08
CA TYR A 43 -12.67 -3.71 0.12
C TYR A 43 -14.19 -3.77 -0.18
N GLY A 44 -14.59 -4.15 -1.40
CA GLY A 44 -16.00 -4.24 -1.78
C GLY A 44 -16.71 -2.89 -1.93
N ILE A 45 -15.96 -1.84 -2.23
CA ILE A 45 -16.45 -0.46 -2.43
C ILE A 45 -16.59 -0.23 -3.93
N HIS A 46 -17.64 0.49 -4.35
CA HIS A 46 -17.79 0.88 -5.74
C HIS A 46 -16.68 1.90 -6.12
N PRO A 47 -15.93 1.73 -7.22
CA PRO A 47 -14.81 2.62 -7.57
C PRO A 47 -15.17 4.12 -7.60
N ASP A 48 -16.34 4.47 -8.14
CA ASP A 48 -16.82 5.86 -8.18
C ASP A 48 -17.09 6.47 -6.80
N GLU A 49 -17.33 5.65 -5.77
CA GLU A 49 -17.45 6.10 -4.38
C GLU A 49 -16.07 6.25 -3.74
N GLY A 50 -15.17 5.29 -3.98
CA GLY A 50 -13.79 5.31 -3.45
C GLY A 50 -13.01 6.57 -3.84
N VAL A 51 -13.13 7.01 -5.11
CA VAL A 51 -12.46 8.24 -5.59
C VAL A 51 -13.07 9.52 -5.01
N LYS A 52 -14.34 9.50 -4.59
CA LYS A 52 -15.00 10.63 -3.91
C LYS A 52 -14.69 10.66 -2.42
N GLY A 53 -14.27 9.53 -1.87
CA GLY A 53 -14.02 9.33 -0.45
C GLY A 53 -15.18 8.64 0.24
N VAL A 54 -14.86 7.67 1.10
CA VAL A 54 -15.81 6.89 1.89
C VAL A 54 -15.44 6.95 3.38
N PRO A 55 -16.39 6.73 4.30
CA PRO A 55 -16.06 6.71 5.72
C PRO A 55 -15.15 5.51 6.07
N PRO A 56 -14.19 5.65 7.02
CA PRO A 56 -13.32 4.55 7.43
C PRO A 56 -14.07 3.32 7.93
N SER A 57 -15.27 3.49 8.46
CA SER A 57 -16.14 2.38 8.89
C SER A 57 -16.47 1.41 7.77
N LEU A 58 -16.54 1.87 6.52
CA LEU A 58 -16.81 1.02 5.36
C LEU A 58 -15.64 0.06 5.10
N LEU A 59 -14.40 0.55 5.21
CA LEU A 59 -13.20 -0.28 5.07
C LEU A 59 -13.05 -1.26 6.23
N ARG A 60 -13.36 -0.82 7.46
CA ARG A 60 -13.27 -1.67 8.67
C ARG A 60 -14.14 -2.92 8.58
N ARG A 61 -15.28 -2.85 7.88
CA ARG A 61 -16.18 -4.01 7.68
C ARG A 61 -15.54 -5.14 6.87
N ALA A 62 -14.57 -4.82 6.03
CA ALA A 62 -13.86 -5.82 5.23
C ALA A 62 -12.70 -6.46 6.01
N ILE A 63 -12.20 -5.83 7.08
CA ILE A 63 -11.10 -6.36 7.89
C ILE A 63 -11.63 -7.47 8.81
N GLU A 64 -10.88 -8.55 9.00
CA GLU A 64 -11.22 -9.58 9.98
C GLU A 64 -11.26 -9.02 11.40
N GLU A 65 -12.24 -9.49 12.19
CA GLU A 65 -12.56 -8.91 13.50
C GLU A 65 -11.39 -8.99 14.48
N ASP A 66 -10.62 -10.10 14.44
CA ASP A 66 -9.43 -10.30 15.28
C ASP A 66 -8.32 -9.28 14.99
N ASP A 67 -8.24 -8.78 13.75
CA ASP A 67 -7.13 -7.93 13.29
C ASP A 67 -7.47 -6.43 13.44
N LEU A 68 -8.75 -6.08 13.62
CA LEU A 68 -9.25 -4.70 13.74
C LEU A 68 -8.63 -3.92 14.91
N PRO A 69 -8.54 -4.45 16.15
CA PRO A 69 -8.02 -3.70 17.29
C PRO A 69 -6.58 -3.23 17.07
N GLU A 70 -5.72 -4.09 16.52
CA GLU A 70 -4.32 -3.76 16.24
C GLU A 70 -4.23 -2.70 15.12
N ALA A 71 -4.94 -2.90 14.01
CA ALA A 71 -4.94 -1.95 12.89
C ALA A 71 -5.38 -0.54 13.34
N ILE A 72 -6.45 -0.45 14.13
CA ILE A 72 -6.95 0.83 14.66
C ILE A 72 -5.96 1.44 15.66
N GLY A 73 -5.38 0.61 16.54
CA GLY A 73 -4.37 1.06 17.49
C GLY A 73 -3.14 1.65 16.80
N ASN A 74 -2.65 0.99 15.74
CA ASN A 74 -1.51 1.45 14.96
C ASN A 74 -1.85 2.75 14.21
N LEU A 75 -3.07 2.85 13.65
CA LEU A 75 -3.55 4.04 12.98
C LEU A 75 -3.60 5.24 13.93
N LYS A 76 -4.17 5.04 15.12
CA LYS A 76 -4.23 6.09 16.15
C LYS A 76 -2.84 6.58 16.55
N ARG A 77 -1.90 5.66 16.80
CA ARG A 77 -0.51 6.03 17.15
C ARG A 77 0.15 6.85 16.03
N ALA A 78 -0.05 6.49 14.77
CA ALA A 78 0.49 7.24 13.64
C ALA A 78 -0.05 8.67 13.59
N ILE A 79 -1.35 8.85 13.83
CA ILE A 79 -2.00 10.17 13.89
C ILE A 79 -1.44 11.00 15.03
N ASP A 80 -1.44 10.43 16.25
CA ASP A 80 -1.07 11.13 17.49
C ASP A 80 0.41 11.55 17.50
N THR A 81 1.28 10.71 16.93
CA THR A 81 2.74 10.95 16.95
C THR A 81 3.25 11.67 15.70
N GLY A 82 2.46 11.74 14.62
CA GLY A 82 2.99 12.12 13.31
C GLY A 82 4.02 11.12 12.79
N GLY A 83 3.90 9.85 13.17
CA GLY A 83 4.73 8.74 12.71
C GLY A 83 4.10 7.93 11.58
N TYR A 84 4.87 7.02 10.99
CA TYR A 84 4.37 6.11 9.95
C TYR A 84 3.30 5.16 10.50
N TYR A 85 2.22 4.97 9.74
CA TYR A 85 1.28 3.88 9.95
C TYR A 85 1.82 2.61 9.31
N GLN A 86 1.81 1.51 10.07
CA GLN A 86 2.12 0.17 9.58
C GLN A 86 1.16 -0.82 10.23
N ALA A 87 0.52 -1.65 9.42
CA ALA A 87 -0.33 -2.74 9.92
C ALA A 87 -0.33 -3.91 8.95
N ARG A 88 -0.56 -5.11 9.49
CA ARG A 88 -0.86 -6.30 8.70
C ARG A 88 -2.17 -6.87 9.20
N TYR A 89 -3.08 -7.15 8.29
CA TYR A 89 -4.41 -7.64 8.63
C TYR A 89 -5.03 -8.39 7.44
N ARG A 90 -6.02 -9.22 7.73
CA ARG A 90 -6.79 -9.97 6.76
C ARG A 90 -7.98 -9.15 6.29
N VAL A 91 -8.22 -9.15 4.99
CA VAL A 91 -9.39 -8.52 4.34
C VAL A 91 -10.23 -9.59 3.65
N LYS A 92 -11.52 -9.58 3.94
CA LYS A 92 -12.57 -10.32 3.25
C LYS A 92 -12.96 -9.55 1.99
N GLY A 93 -12.50 -10.03 0.83
CA GLY A 93 -12.71 -9.39 -0.46
C GLY A 93 -12.65 -10.40 -1.61
N ASN A 94 -13.29 -10.12 -2.73
CA ASN A 94 -13.24 -10.96 -3.95
C ASN A 94 -13.52 -12.47 -3.73
N GLY A 95 -14.39 -12.80 -2.77
CA GLY A 95 -14.76 -14.19 -2.47
C GLY A 95 -13.74 -14.97 -1.63
N GLY A 96 -12.75 -14.30 -1.03
CA GLY A 96 -11.74 -14.93 -0.17
C GLY A 96 -11.21 -14.00 0.93
N VAL A 97 -10.23 -14.53 1.66
CA VAL A 97 -9.49 -13.78 2.68
C VAL A 97 -8.08 -13.52 2.18
N HIS A 98 -7.65 -12.27 2.22
CA HIS A 98 -6.36 -11.82 1.72
C HIS A 98 -5.55 -11.16 2.82
N TRP A 99 -4.28 -11.52 2.97
CA TRP A 99 -3.35 -10.82 3.85
C TRP A 99 -2.92 -9.51 3.19
N ILE A 100 -3.14 -8.41 3.90
CA ILE A 100 -2.77 -7.06 3.48
C ILE A 100 -1.71 -6.51 4.41
N SER A 101 -0.68 -5.90 3.82
CA SER A 101 0.32 -5.09 4.48
C SER A 101 0.09 -3.63 4.11
N ALA A 102 -0.42 -2.86 5.06
CA ALA A 102 -0.75 -1.45 4.88
C ALA A 102 0.37 -0.58 5.44
N ARG A 103 0.82 0.41 4.66
CA ARG A 103 1.78 1.43 5.10
C ARG A 103 1.35 2.80 4.66
N ALA A 104 1.48 3.80 5.53
CA ALA A 104 1.23 5.18 5.20
C ALA A 104 2.16 6.13 5.96
N LYS A 105 2.47 7.28 5.36
CA LYS A 105 3.08 8.40 6.07
C LYS A 105 2.04 9.41 6.52
N PRO A 106 2.32 10.17 7.58
CA PRO A 106 1.54 11.33 7.94
C PRO A 106 1.88 12.51 7.04
N ILE A 107 0.87 13.32 6.75
CA ILE A 107 1.00 14.65 6.17
C ILE A 107 0.55 15.61 7.26
N SER A 108 1.44 16.52 7.63
CA SER A 108 1.23 17.43 8.76
C SER A 108 1.21 18.89 8.30
N ILE A 109 0.30 19.67 8.89
CA ILE A 109 0.22 21.13 8.72
C ILE A 109 0.35 21.73 10.12
N ASN A 110 1.30 22.65 10.31
CA ASN A 110 1.58 23.29 11.60
C ASN A 110 1.79 22.30 12.76
N GLY A 111 2.52 21.20 12.50
CA GLY A 111 2.82 20.17 13.50
C GLY A 111 1.67 19.21 13.80
N ARG A 112 0.51 19.34 13.14
CA ARG A 112 -0.63 18.43 13.30
C ARG A 112 -0.80 17.54 12.08
N THR A 113 -0.91 16.23 12.28
CA THR A 113 -1.28 15.28 11.23
C THR A 113 -2.68 15.58 10.70
N VAL A 114 -2.81 15.89 9.42
CA VAL A 114 -4.09 16.21 8.76
C VAL A 114 -4.56 15.12 7.80
N SER A 115 -3.63 14.33 7.26
CA SER A 115 -3.95 13.12 6.51
C SER A 115 -2.86 12.06 6.64
N LEU A 116 -3.20 10.84 6.27
CA LEU A 116 -2.26 9.73 6.09
C LEU A 116 -2.36 9.27 4.64
N SER A 117 -1.22 9.13 3.95
CA SER A 117 -1.18 8.71 2.55
C SER A 117 -0.35 7.44 2.41
N GLY A 118 -0.91 6.42 1.76
CA GLY A 118 -0.40 5.06 1.87
C GLY A 118 -0.72 4.12 0.72
N ILE A 119 -0.19 2.91 0.88
CA ILE A 119 -0.34 1.78 -0.05
C ILE A 119 -0.85 0.55 0.71
N ASN A 120 -1.55 -0.31 -0.02
CA ASN A 120 -1.86 -1.68 0.39
C ASN A 120 -1.15 -2.68 -0.52
N LEU A 121 -0.47 -3.63 0.10
CA LEU A 121 0.20 -4.74 -0.56
C LEU A 121 -0.48 -6.05 -0.16
N MET A 122 -0.85 -6.87 -1.13
CA MET A 122 -1.30 -8.23 -0.87
C MET A 122 -0.07 -9.13 -0.69
N VAL A 123 -0.04 -9.87 0.42
CA VAL A 123 1.07 -10.75 0.78
C VAL A 123 0.60 -12.19 0.55
N SER A 124 1.24 -12.93 -0.36
CA SER A 124 1.01 -14.37 -0.49
C SER A 124 1.74 -15.14 0.61
N THR A 125 1.12 -16.20 1.11
CA THR A 125 1.74 -17.12 2.09
C THR A 125 2.89 -17.95 1.47
N GLU A 126 2.93 -18.10 0.15
CA GLU A 126 4.04 -18.72 -0.59
C GLU A 126 5.04 -17.66 -1.03
N ALA A 127 6.25 -17.74 -0.47
CA ALA A 127 7.14 -16.59 -0.36
C ALA A 127 8.10 -16.36 -1.54
N SER A 128 8.10 -17.08 -2.67
CA SER A 128 9.34 -17.15 -3.49
C SER A 128 9.46 -16.33 -4.78
N GLU A 129 8.40 -15.86 -5.45
CA GLU A 129 8.57 -15.27 -6.81
C GLU A 129 8.01 -13.86 -6.99
N LEU A 130 6.98 -13.46 -6.25
CA LEU A 130 6.40 -12.10 -6.33
C LEU A 130 7.39 -11.01 -5.92
N HIS A 131 8.22 -11.26 -4.90
CA HIS A 131 9.14 -10.27 -4.31
C HIS A 131 10.24 -9.76 -5.26
N SER A 132 10.72 -10.61 -6.18
CA SER A 132 11.74 -10.22 -7.16
C SER A 132 11.17 -9.32 -8.27
N LYS A 133 9.94 -9.61 -8.72
CA LYS A 133 9.20 -8.82 -9.71
C LYS A 133 8.69 -7.48 -9.16
N LEU A 134 8.36 -7.44 -7.87
CA LEU A 134 8.09 -6.22 -7.10
C LEU A 134 9.29 -5.25 -7.14
N GLY A 135 10.51 -5.77 -6.95
CA GLY A 135 11.75 -4.99 -6.98
C GLY A 135 12.01 -4.30 -8.32
N SER A 136 11.94 -5.04 -9.42
CA SER A 136 12.16 -4.47 -10.77
C SER A 136 11.08 -3.44 -11.15
N THR A 137 9.82 -3.71 -10.79
CA THR A 137 8.69 -2.83 -11.10
C THR A 137 8.74 -1.53 -10.29
N ALA A 138 9.11 -1.59 -9.02
CA ALA A 138 9.25 -0.40 -8.17
C ALA A 138 10.42 0.50 -8.62
N ILE A 139 11.51 -0.08 -9.13
CA ILE A 139 12.65 0.66 -9.70
C ILE A 139 12.21 1.38 -11.00
N GLU A 140 11.47 0.71 -11.89
CA GLU A 140 10.95 1.32 -13.10
C GLU A 140 9.95 2.44 -12.81
N LEU A 141 9.04 2.24 -11.84
CA LEU A 141 8.13 3.28 -11.37
C LEU A 141 8.88 4.49 -10.83
N LEU A 142 9.91 4.28 -10.00
CA LEU A 142 10.75 5.39 -9.51
C LEU A 142 11.42 6.16 -10.62
N SER A 143 11.98 5.46 -11.60
CA SER A 143 12.65 6.08 -12.75
C SER A 143 11.68 6.96 -13.55
N LEU A 144 10.48 6.45 -13.81
CA LEU A 144 9.43 7.19 -14.53
C LEU A 144 8.90 8.38 -13.73
N CYS A 145 8.68 8.22 -12.43
CA CYS A 145 8.19 9.31 -11.57
C CYS A 145 9.23 10.43 -11.43
N ARG A 146 10.53 10.08 -11.37
CA ARG A 146 11.62 11.08 -11.36
C ARG A 146 11.68 11.88 -12.66
N GLN A 147 11.34 11.28 -13.81
CA GLN A 147 11.29 11.98 -15.09
C GLN A 147 10.09 12.91 -15.23
N SER A 148 8.94 12.55 -14.64
CA SER A 148 7.73 13.39 -14.69
C SER A 148 7.73 14.53 -13.65
N ASN A 149 8.70 14.57 -12.73
CA ASN A 149 8.77 15.52 -11.61
C ASN A 149 7.54 15.48 -10.69
N ASP A 150 6.81 14.37 -10.70
CA ASP A 150 5.63 14.15 -9.85
C ASP A 150 6.09 13.71 -8.46
N LEU A 151 6.21 14.68 -7.54
CA LEU A 151 6.69 14.46 -6.19
C LEU A 151 5.86 13.44 -5.40
N VAL A 152 4.57 13.30 -5.72
CA VAL A 152 3.68 12.33 -5.07
C VAL A 152 4.00 10.93 -5.59
N ALA A 153 4.14 10.78 -6.91
CA ALA A 153 4.47 9.50 -7.53
C ALA A 153 5.91 9.04 -7.18
N ILE A 154 6.88 9.96 -7.14
CA ILE A 154 8.26 9.68 -6.67
C ILE A 154 8.20 9.13 -5.25
N TYR A 155 7.47 9.82 -4.37
CA TYR A 155 7.34 9.40 -2.98
C TYR A 155 6.73 7.99 -2.84
N PHE A 156 5.65 7.69 -3.57
CA PHE A 156 5.01 6.38 -3.50
C PHE A 156 5.96 5.27 -3.96
N ALA A 157 6.75 5.56 -4.98
CA ALA A 157 7.70 4.60 -5.53
C ALA A 157 8.91 4.38 -4.58
N GLU A 158 9.36 5.41 -3.83
CA GLU A 158 10.38 5.28 -2.77
C GLU A 158 9.87 4.42 -1.59
N MET A 159 8.64 4.65 -1.14
CA MET A 159 8.02 3.85 -0.07
C MET A 159 7.87 2.37 -0.47
N LEU A 160 7.57 2.11 -1.74
CA LEU A 160 7.51 0.76 -2.30
C LEU A 160 8.87 0.05 -2.24
N LEU A 161 9.97 0.74 -2.60
CA LEU A 161 11.33 0.17 -2.49
C LEU A 161 11.76 -0.12 -1.06
N GLU A 162 11.47 0.76 -0.11
CA GLU A 162 11.78 0.51 1.30
C GLU A 162 11.04 -0.71 1.83
N HIS A 163 9.78 -0.90 1.42
CA HIS A 163 8.99 -2.06 1.79
C HIS A 163 9.61 -3.36 1.27
N ILE A 164 9.95 -3.40 -0.01
CA ILE A 164 10.58 -4.56 -0.66
C ILE A 164 11.92 -4.87 0.01
N SER A 165 12.74 -3.85 0.29
CA SER A 165 14.03 -4.01 0.97
C SER A 165 13.88 -4.58 2.38
N SER A 166 12.86 -4.15 3.13
CA SER A 166 12.53 -4.67 4.46
C SER A 166 12.09 -6.13 4.45
N LEU A 167 11.30 -6.55 3.44
CA LEU A 167 10.87 -7.94 3.26
C LEU A 167 12.04 -8.87 2.87
N ILE A 168 12.98 -8.39 2.05
CA ILE A 168 14.17 -9.16 1.67
C ILE A 168 15.11 -9.30 2.87
N SER A 169 15.36 -8.21 3.61
CA SER A 169 16.28 -8.21 4.76
C SER A 169 15.82 -9.11 5.91
N THR A 170 14.50 -9.20 6.16
CA THR A 170 13.94 -10.11 7.18
C THR A 170 14.10 -11.59 6.82
N ARG A 171 14.35 -11.95 5.55
CA ARG A 171 14.65 -13.32 5.12
C ARG A 171 16.12 -13.70 5.24
N THR A 172 17.03 -12.75 5.21
CA THR A 172 18.48 -13.01 5.30
C THR A 172 18.92 -13.35 6.73
N ILE A 173 18.11 -13.02 7.74
CA ILE A 173 18.33 -13.34 9.15
C ILE A 173 17.49 -14.59 9.53
N GLY A 174 17.61 -15.66 8.73
CA GLY A 174 17.26 -17.01 9.19
C GLY A 174 18.29 -17.48 10.23
N PRO A 175 17.92 -18.37 11.18
CA PRO A 175 18.69 -18.59 12.39
C PRO A 175 20.12 -19.02 12.05
N VAL A 176 21.10 -18.34 12.64
CA VAL A 176 22.45 -18.89 12.76
C VAL A 176 22.27 -20.23 13.45
N ALA A 177 22.46 -21.31 12.70
CA ALA A 177 22.55 -22.65 13.24
C ALA A 177 23.69 -22.64 14.26
N GLY A 178 23.34 -22.57 15.54
CA GLY A 178 24.23 -22.86 16.64
C GLY A 178 24.58 -24.35 16.54
N SER A 179 25.73 -24.62 15.94
CA SER A 179 26.36 -25.92 15.88
C SER A 179 26.97 -26.30 17.23
N ALA A 180 26.76 -27.56 17.60
CA ALA A 180 27.50 -28.39 18.56
C ALA A 180 27.29 -28.14 20.06
#